data_AF-A0A972X410-F1
#
_entry.id   AF-A0A972X410-F1
#
_cell.length_a   1.000
_cell.length_b   1.000
_cell.length_c   1.000
_cell.angle_alpha   90.00
_cell.angle_beta   90.00
_cell.angle_gamma   90.00
#
_symmetry.space_group_name_H-M   'P 1'
#
loop_
_entity.id
_entity.type
_entity.pdbx_description
1 polymer ?
#
loop_
_entity_poly.entity_id
_entity_poly.type
_entity_poly.pdbx_seq_one_letter_code
_entity_poly.pdbx_strand_id
1 'polypeptide(L)'
;MPRTKSIIRKRFTEGTEVLCSEIEETLLRGEGLLGTALELRTLEDWKLWWTKWRATIMAKSLEHRPGSRPVACYVTGEIPLRPVLSEPPLSHRYLKLYVPARDGTGVWLRDYPEPYMQAEADYLFDLGVVDAAELKRHWASLRKPSPYKGPYRLGDYVLEQGLFT
;
A
#
# COMPACT_ATOMS: atom_id res chain seq x y z
N MET A 1 17.17 40.65 -14.38
CA MET A 1 16.33 40.49 -13.17
C MET A 1 17.02 39.55 -12.20
N PRO A 2 17.31 39.96 -10.95
CA PRO A 2 17.89 39.05 -9.97
C PRO A 2 16.83 38.02 -9.56
N ARG A 3 17.16 36.74 -9.67
CA ARG A 3 16.31 35.63 -9.23
C ARG A 3 16.07 35.76 -7.73
N THR A 4 14.81 35.83 -7.31
CA THR A 4 14.39 35.71 -5.92
C THR A 4 15.08 34.50 -5.28
N LYS A 5 15.81 34.72 -4.18
CA LYS A 5 16.41 33.62 -3.40
C LYS A 5 15.32 32.61 -3.08
N SER A 6 15.51 31.36 -3.48
CA SER A 6 14.60 30.29 -3.08
C SER A 6 14.61 30.22 -1.55
N ILE A 7 13.46 30.45 -0.93
CA ILE A 7 13.27 30.16 0.48
C ILE A 7 13.18 28.63 0.55
N ILE A 8 14.33 27.98 0.71
CA ILE A 8 14.36 26.56 1.09
C ILE A 8 13.75 26.53 2.49
N ARG A 9 12.50 26.10 2.60
CA ARG A 9 11.88 25.84 3.91
C ARG A 9 12.85 24.94 4.69
N LYS A 10 13.28 25.38 5.87
CA LYS A 10 13.98 24.49 6.82
C LYS A 10 13.14 23.21 6.91
N ARG A 11 13.71 22.08 6.50
CA ARG A 11 13.07 20.78 6.72
C ARG A 11 12.93 20.61 8.23
N PHE A 12 11.80 20.11 8.69
CA PHE A 12 11.44 19.92 10.10
C PHE A 12 12.33 18.90 10.84
N THR A 13 13.51 18.54 10.29
CA THR A 13 14.17 17.24 10.41
C THR A 13 15.59 17.31 10.98
N GLU A 14 15.99 18.38 11.67
CA GLU A 14 17.22 18.34 12.47
C GLU A 14 16.95 17.60 13.79
N GLY A 15 17.52 16.39 13.95
CA GLY A 15 17.56 15.65 15.23
C GLY A 15 16.39 14.70 15.52
N THR A 16 15.41 14.58 14.63
CA THR A 16 14.33 13.58 14.74
C THR A 16 14.50 12.56 13.62
N GLU A 17 14.53 11.26 13.93
CA GLU A 17 14.40 10.24 12.88
C GLU A 17 13.06 10.49 12.16
N VAL A 18 13.12 10.94 10.92
CA VAL A 18 11.93 11.14 10.09
C VAL A 18 11.92 10.03 9.06
N LEU A 19 10.82 9.27 9.05
CA LEU A 19 10.59 8.25 8.04
C LEU A 19 10.61 8.92 6.65
N CYS A 20 11.51 8.45 5.79
CA CYS A 20 11.54 8.89 4.40
C CYS A 20 10.22 8.53 3.73
N SER A 21 9.66 9.44 2.94
CA SER A 21 8.38 9.22 2.25
C SER A 21 8.40 7.97 1.36
N GLU A 22 9.54 7.64 0.75
CA GLU A 22 9.69 6.45 -0.08
C GLU A 22 9.56 5.15 0.72
N ILE A 23 10.12 5.11 1.93
CA ILE A 23 9.98 3.96 2.84
C ILE A 23 8.54 3.88 3.36
N GLU A 24 7.93 5.03 3.70
CA GLU A 24 6.52 5.08 4.13
C GLU A 24 5.58 4.55 3.03
N GLU A 25 5.73 5.03 1.79
CA GLU A 25 4.93 4.57 0.64
C GLU A 25 5.17 3.09 0.34
N THR A 26 6.42 2.63 0.42
CA THR A 26 6.75 1.22 0.17
C THR A 26 6.11 0.31 1.23
N LEU A 27 6.18 0.67 2.51
CA LEU A 27 5.54 -0.10 3.59
C LEU A 27 4.00 -0.06 3.49
N LEU A 28 3.42 1.05 3.02
CA LEU A 28 1.97 1.21 2.89
C LEU A 28 1.40 0.48 1.67
N ARG A 29 2.04 0.59 0.51
CA ARG A 29 1.48 0.19 -0.80
C ARG A 29 2.32 -0.84 -1.56
N GLY A 30 3.53 -1.13 -1.11
CA GLY A 30 4.49 -1.87 -1.95
C GLY A 30 4.96 -1.06 -3.16
N GLU A 31 4.79 0.26 -3.12
CA GLU A 31 5.14 1.21 -4.19
C GLU A 31 6.08 2.29 -3.65
N GLY A 32 6.96 2.82 -4.51
CA GLY A 32 7.77 4.00 -4.21
C GLY A 32 8.06 4.79 -5.48
N LEU A 33 8.50 6.04 -5.34
CA LEU A 33 8.70 7.00 -6.44
C LEU A 33 9.67 6.49 -7.54
N LEU A 34 10.52 5.51 -7.22
CA LEU A 34 11.49 4.87 -8.11
C LEU A 34 11.46 3.33 -8.06
N GLY A 35 10.43 2.72 -7.44
CA GLY A 35 10.37 1.30 -7.10
C GLY A 35 10.38 1.07 -5.58
N THR A 36 10.59 -0.17 -5.13
CA THR A 36 10.76 -0.51 -3.70
C THR A 36 11.96 0.25 -3.14
N ALA A 37 11.80 0.92 -1.99
CA ALA A 37 12.89 1.62 -1.31
C ALA A 37 14.15 0.72 -1.19
N LEU A 38 15.34 1.29 -1.43
CA LEU A 38 16.60 0.53 -1.43
C LEU A 38 16.91 -0.13 -0.08
N GLU A 39 16.29 0.34 0.99
CA GLU A 39 16.38 -0.19 2.35
C GLU A 39 15.43 -1.37 2.60
N LEU A 40 14.53 -1.70 1.67
CA LEU A 40 13.48 -2.73 1.79
C LEU A 40 13.67 -3.85 0.75
N ARG A 41 14.88 -4.42 0.70
CA ARG A 41 15.24 -5.45 -0.31
C ARG A 41 14.85 -6.86 0.10
N THR A 42 14.98 -7.16 1.38
CA THR A 42 14.76 -8.51 1.91
C THR A 42 13.61 -8.54 2.92
N LEU A 43 13.02 -9.70 3.13
CA LEU A 43 11.97 -9.91 4.11
C LEU A 43 12.40 -9.46 5.52
N GLU A 44 13.68 -9.65 5.86
CA GLU A 44 14.27 -9.19 7.11
C GLU A 44 14.31 -7.67 7.21
N ASP A 45 14.63 -6.98 6.11
CA ASP A 45 14.63 -5.52 6.09
C ASP A 45 13.20 -4.98 6.25
N TRP A 46 12.23 -5.60 5.58
CA TRP A 46 10.81 -5.30 5.77
C TRP A 46 10.38 -5.47 7.23
N LYS A 47 10.75 -6.59 7.87
CA LYS A 47 10.47 -6.81 9.30
C LYS A 47 11.12 -5.76 10.20
N LEU A 48 12.37 -5.38 9.92
CA LEU A 48 13.09 -4.37 10.69
C LEU A 48 12.40 -3.00 10.62
N TRP A 49 12.15 -2.51 9.41
CA TRP A 49 11.52 -1.20 9.19
C TRP A 49 10.07 -1.19 9.64
N TRP A 50 9.34 -2.27 9.40
CA TRP A 50 7.98 -2.40 9.88
C TRP A 50 7.94 -2.36 11.41
N THR A 51 8.77 -3.15 12.11
CA THR A 51 8.83 -3.12 13.59
C THR A 51 9.06 -1.71 14.13
N LYS A 52 9.95 -0.94 13.49
CA LYS A 52 10.28 0.43 13.89
C LYS A 52 9.12 1.42 13.69
N TRP A 53 8.40 1.32 12.58
CA TRP A 53 7.43 2.35 12.16
C TRP A 53 5.97 1.90 12.19
N ARG A 54 5.71 0.63 12.53
CA ARG A 54 4.39 0.00 12.52
C ARG A 54 3.33 0.83 13.23
N ALA A 55 3.60 1.29 14.44
CA ALA A 55 2.63 2.06 15.23
C ALA A 55 2.23 3.36 14.51
N THR A 56 3.21 4.09 13.99
CA THR A 56 3.01 5.36 13.29
C THR A 56 2.27 5.17 11.97
N ILE A 57 2.67 4.18 11.16
CA ILE A 57 2.08 3.93 9.84
C ILE A 57 0.68 3.33 9.98
N MET A 58 0.48 2.39 10.90
CA MET A 58 -0.81 1.73 11.11
C MET A 58 -1.87 2.74 11.55
N ALA A 59 -1.56 3.63 12.50
CA ALA A 59 -2.50 4.65 12.96
C ALA A 59 -3.00 5.53 11.79
N LYS A 60 -2.09 6.03 10.95
CA LYS A 60 -2.42 6.80 9.74
C LYS A 60 -3.25 5.99 8.74
N SER A 61 -2.91 4.71 8.55
CA SER A 61 -3.61 3.83 7.61
C SER A 61 -5.06 3.59 8.03
N LEU A 62 -5.30 3.31 9.32
CA LEU A 62 -6.64 3.08 9.84
C LEU A 62 -7.52 4.33 9.79
N GLU A 63 -6.92 5.51 9.96
CA GLU A 63 -7.63 6.79 9.86
C GLU A 63 -8.05 7.10 8.42
N HIS A 64 -7.14 6.93 7.46
CA HIS A 64 -7.35 7.39 6.08
C HIS A 64 -7.81 6.31 5.10
N ARG A 65 -7.67 5.03 5.43
CA ARG A 65 -7.98 3.89 4.56
C ARG A 65 -8.71 2.77 5.32
N PRO A 66 -9.94 3.01 5.77
CA PRO A 66 -10.74 1.97 6.42
C PRO A 66 -10.90 0.76 5.49
N GLY A 67 -10.83 -0.44 6.05
CA GLY A 67 -10.99 -1.70 5.30
C GLY A 67 -9.75 -2.14 4.51
N SER A 68 -8.61 -1.48 4.68
CA SER A 68 -7.33 -1.93 4.12
C SER A 68 -6.25 -1.98 5.19
N ARG A 69 -5.17 -2.71 4.92
CA ARG A 69 -3.99 -2.73 5.79
C ARG A 69 -2.73 -2.40 4.98
N PRO A 70 -1.70 -1.82 5.64
CA PRO A 70 -0.42 -1.60 4.99
C PRO A 70 0.13 -2.90 4.39
N VAL A 71 0.71 -2.84 3.19
CA VAL A 71 1.35 -3.99 2.53
C VAL A 71 2.35 -4.71 3.43
N ALA A 72 3.06 -3.97 4.29
CA ALA A 72 3.99 -4.53 5.26
C ALA A 72 3.35 -5.58 6.19
N CYS A 73 2.05 -5.48 6.52
CA CYS A 73 1.36 -6.48 7.33
C CYS A 73 1.34 -7.86 6.66
N TYR A 74 1.18 -7.88 5.34
CA TYR A 74 1.18 -9.10 4.54
C TYR A 74 2.58 -9.63 4.31
N VAL A 75 3.53 -8.75 3.94
CA VAL A 75 4.91 -9.15 3.69
C VAL A 75 5.56 -9.73 4.94
N THR A 76 5.35 -9.11 6.10
CA THR A 76 5.94 -9.56 7.37
C THR A 76 5.22 -10.77 7.99
N GLY A 77 4.06 -11.16 7.44
CA GLY A 77 3.28 -12.31 7.90
C GLY A 77 2.36 -12.05 9.10
N GLU A 78 2.14 -10.77 9.48
CA GLU A 78 1.13 -10.43 10.50
C GLU A 78 -0.29 -10.73 10.01
N ILE A 79 -0.53 -10.58 8.71
CA ILE A 79 -1.79 -10.94 8.04
C ILE A 79 -1.44 -11.94 6.93
N PRO A 80 -2.18 -13.05 6.81
CA PRO A 80 -1.96 -13.99 5.71
C PRO A 80 -2.23 -13.32 4.36
N LEU A 81 -1.50 -13.76 3.34
CA LEU A 81 -1.67 -13.27 1.98
C LEU A 81 -3.05 -13.65 1.44
N ARG A 82 -3.69 -12.72 0.73
CA ARG A 82 -4.91 -13.00 -0.01
C ARG A 82 -4.66 -14.08 -1.07
N PRO A 83 -5.49 -15.13 -1.13
CA PRO A 83 -5.33 -16.18 -2.12
C PRO A 83 -5.68 -15.67 -3.52
N VAL A 84 -4.92 -16.12 -4.52
CA VAL A 84 -5.29 -15.99 -5.93
C VAL A 84 -6.29 -17.11 -6.24
N LEU A 85 -7.51 -16.74 -6.59
CA LEU A 85 -8.59 -17.65 -6.94
C LEU A 85 -8.48 -18.13 -8.39
N SER A 86 -8.08 -17.22 -9.28
CA SER A 86 -7.77 -17.53 -10.68
C SER A 86 -6.68 -16.60 -11.20
N GLU A 87 -5.83 -17.10 -12.11
CA GLU A 87 -4.76 -16.28 -12.67
C GLU A 87 -5.32 -15.29 -13.70
N PRO A 88 -5.02 -13.99 -13.58
CA PRO A 88 -5.45 -13.00 -14.56
C PRO A 88 -4.72 -13.16 -15.90
N PRO A 89 -5.31 -12.68 -17.00
CA PRO A 89 -4.62 -12.57 -18.28
C PRO A 89 -3.32 -11.77 -18.14
N LEU A 90 -2.23 -12.28 -18.74
CA LEU A 90 -0.89 -11.68 -18.70
C LEU A 90 -0.82 -10.27 -19.33
N SER A 91 -1.85 -9.87 -20.07
CA SER A 91 -1.98 -8.54 -20.68
C SER A 91 -2.16 -7.42 -19.66
N HIS A 92 -2.57 -7.73 -18.44
CA HIS A 92 -2.85 -6.73 -17.41
C HIS A 92 -1.64 -6.47 -16.50
N ARG A 93 -1.33 -5.20 -16.27
CA ARG A 93 -0.23 -4.75 -15.40
C ARG A 93 -0.67 -4.63 -13.95
N TYR A 94 -1.11 -5.73 -13.35
CA TYR A 94 -1.45 -5.75 -11.93
C TYR A 94 -0.19 -5.77 -11.04
N LEU A 95 -0.33 -5.31 -9.80
CA LEU A 95 0.77 -5.32 -8.84
C LEU A 95 1.20 -6.76 -8.56
N LYS A 96 2.50 -7.01 -8.74
CA LYS A 96 3.16 -8.27 -8.41
C LYS A 96 4.56 -7.97 -7.86
N LEU A 97 4.73 -8.14 -6.55
CA LEU A 97 5.98 -7.87 -5.85
C LEU A 97 6.52 -9.17 -5.26
N TYR A 98 7.80 -9.48 -5.53
CA TYR A 98 8.51 -10.54 -4.84
C TYR A 98 9.47 -9.94 -3.82
N VAL A 99 9.35 -10.36 -2.57
CA VAL A 99 10.27 -9.98 -1.49
C VAL A 99 11.08 -11.22 -1.13
N PRO A 100 12.37 -11.29 -1.52
CA PRO A 100 13.23 -12.41 -1.17
C PRO A 100 13.56 -12.41 0.33
N ALA A 101 13.69 -13.58 0.92
CA ALA A 101 14.32 -13.78 2.22
C ALA A 101 15.79 -14.20 2.04
N ARG A 102 16.61 -14.03 3.07
CA ARG A 102 18.06 -14.35 2.99
C ARG A 102 18.34 -15.85 2.95
N ASP A 103 17.38 -16.67 3.36
CA ASP A 103 17.45 -18.14 3.36
C ASP A 103 17.12 -18.78 1.99
N GLY A 104 16.91 -17.96 0.95
CA GLY A 104 16.55 -18.42 -0.39
C GLY A 104 15.04 -18.63 -0.60
N THR A 105 14.21 -18.39 0.42
CA THR A 105 12.75 -18.32 0.28
C THR A 105 12.30 -16.90 -0.12
N GLY A 106 10.99 -16.66 -0.17
CA GLY A 106 10.45 -15.33 -0.37
C GLY A 106 8.93 -15.29 -0.42
N VAL A 107 8.40 -14.09 -0.46
CA VAL A 107 6.96 -13.81 -0.44
C VAL A 107 6.55 -13.12 -1.73
N TRP A 108 5.52 -13.68 -2.39
CA TRP A 108 4.83 -13.00 -3.47
C TRP A 108 3.63 -12.24 -2.93
N LEU A 109 3.64 -10.93 -3.11
CA LEU A 109 2.49 -10.08 -2.97
C LEU A 109 1.84 -9.88 -4.34
N ARG A 110 0.53 -10.08 -4.39
CA ARG A 110 -0.30 -9.83 -5.56
C ARG A 110 -1.49 -9.00 -5.12
N ASP A 111 -1.91 -8.07 -5.95
CA ASP A 111 -3.15 -7.33 -5.76
C ASP A 111 -3.92 -7.31 -7.08
N TYR A 112 -4.83 -8.28 -7.21
CA TYR A 112 -5.69 -8.43 -8.37
C TYR A 112 -7.12 -8.04 -7.99
N PRO A 113 -7.89 -7.48 -8.92
CA PRO A 113 -9.32 -7.24 -8.68
C PRO A 113 -10.10 -8.56 -8.69
N GLU A 114 -11.35 -8.49 -8.25
CA GLU A 114 -12.34 -9.54 -8.52
C GLU A 114 -12.45 -9.79 -10.03
N PRO A 115 -12.62 -11.05 -10.49
CA PRO A 115 -12.81 -12.27 -9.70
C PRO A 115 -11.50 -13.03 -9.38
N TYR A 116 -10.34 -12.43 -9.65
CA TYR A 116 -9.04 -13.13 -9.52
C TYR A 116 -8.59 -13.24 -8.07
N MET A 117 -8.95 -12.27 -7.23
CA MET A 117 -8.72 -12.27 -5.80
C MET A 117 -9.91 -11.61 -5.10
N GLN A 118 -10.19 -12.07 -3.88
CA GLN A 118 -11.21 -11.45 -3.03
C GLN A 118 -10.84 -10.00 -2.73
N ALA A 119 -11.83 -9.10 -2.75
CA ALA A 119 -11.67 -7.72 -2.29
C ALA A 119 -11.04 -7.65 -0.89
N GLU A 120 -10.07 -6.75 -0.69
CA GLU A 120 -9.26 -6.72 0.53
C GLU A 120 -10.10 -6.55 1.80
N ALA A 121 -11.06 -5.63 1.78
CA ALA A 121 -11.90 -5.33 2.93
C ALA A 121 -12.75 -6.53 3.37
N ASP A 122 -13.28 -7.30 2.42
CA ASP A 122 -14.07 -8.49 2.71
C ASP A 122 -13.18 -9.62 3.22
N TYR A 123 -12.01 -9.84 2.62
CA TYR A 123 -11.03 -10.81 3.13
C TYR A 123 -10.59 -10.50 4.57
N LEU A 124 -10.32 -9.23 4.87
CA LEU A 124 -9.93 -8.80 6.21
C LEU A 124 -11.08 -8.93 7.23
N PHE A 125 -12.32 -8.76 6.77
CA PHE A 125 -13.50 -8.99 7.59
C PHE A 125 -13.68 -10.48 7.90
N ASP A 126 -13.52 -11.36 6.91
CA ASP A 126 -13.59 -12.82 7.08
C ASP A 126 -12.51 -13.35 8.03
N LEU A 127 -11.33 -12.72 8.04
CA LEU A 127 -10.25 -13.01 9.01
C LEU A 127 -10.49 -12.42 10.41
N GLY A 128 -11.50 -11.57 10.60
CA GLY A 128 -11.75 -10.86 11.84
C GLY A 128 -10.74 -9.74 12.16
N VAL A 129 -9.96 -9.30 11.17
CA VAL A 129 -9.01 -8.16 11.30
C VAL A 129 -9.73 -6.82 11.22
N VAL A 130 -10.85 -6.79 10.49
CA VAL A 130 -11.74 -5.65 10.30
C VAL A 130 -13.10 -6.02 10.89
N ASP A 131 -13.69 -5.11 11.68
CA ASP A 131 -15.04 -5.31 12.22
C ASP A 131 -16.11 -4.75 11.27
N ALA A 132 -17.38 -5.06 11.57
CA ALA A 132 -18.51 -4.58 10.76
C ALA A 132 -18.61 -3.05 10.71
N ALA A 133 -18.15 -2.35 11.75
CA ALA A 133 -18.18 -0.89 11.80
C ALA A 133 -17.13 -0.28 10.87
N GLU A 134 -15.93 -0.86 10.81
CA GLU A 134 -14.87 -0.48 9.89
C GLU A 134 -15.24 -0.83 8.45
N LEU A 135 -15.81 -2.01 8.19
CA LEU A 135 -16.30 -2.39 6.88
C LEU A 135 -17.38 -1.39 6.39
N LYS A 136 -18.28 -0.95 7.26
CA LYS A 136 -19.24 0.11 6.94
C LYS A 136 -18.55 1.45 6.59
N ARG A 137 -17.50 1.84 7.31
CA ARG A 137 -16.70 3.05 7.00
C ARG A 137 -15.99 2.91 5.64
N HIS A 138 -15.49 1.72 5.31
CA HIS A 138 -14.90 1.40 4.01
C HIS A 138 -15.88 1.67 2.87
N TRP A 139 -17.06 1.04 2.90
CA TRP A 139 -18.09 1.23 1.87
C TRP A 139 -18.58 2.67 1.77
N ALA A 140 -18.68 3.38 2.90
CA ALA A 140 -19.03 4.80 2.91
C ALA A 140 -17.94 5.67 2.26
N SER A 141 -16.67 5.29 2.39
CA SER A 141 -15.52 6.02 1.81
C SER A 141 -15.52 5.93 0.28
N LEU A 142 -15.89 4.78 -0.29
CA LEU A 142 -15.98 4.57 -1.74
C LEU A 142 -17.08 5.39 -2.40
N ARG A 143 -18.13 5.74 -1.65
CA ARG A 143 -19.25 6.57 -2.14
C ARG A 143 -18.92 8.06 -2.19
N LYS A 144 -17.83 8.50 -1.56
CA LYS A 144 -17.42 9.90 -1.59
C LYS A 144 -16.62 10.17 -2.86
N PRO A 145 -17.02 11.13 -3.71
CA PRO A 145 -16.16 11.56 -4.81
C PRO A 145 -14.85 12.12 -4.22
N SER A 146 -13.73 11.45 -4.51
CA SER A 146 -12.40 11.89 -4.07
C SER A 146 -12.09 13.27 -4.68
N PRO A 147 -11.81 14.32 -3.88
CA PRO A 147 -11.50 15.65 -4.40
C PRO A 147 -10.13 15.74 -5.10
N TYR A 148 -9.32 14.68 -5.05
CA TYR A 148 -7.99 14.62 -5.64
C TYR A 148 -7.96 13.70 -6.87
N LYS A 149 -7.79 14.28 -8.06
CA LYS A 149 -7.48 13.65 -9.36
C LYS A 149 -6.03 13.96 -9.77
N GLY A 150 -5.07 13.60 -8.93
CA GLY A 150 -3.65 13.68 -9.30
C GLY A 150 -3.25 12.49 -10.19
N PRO A 151 -2.32 12.67 -11.15
CA PRO A 151 -2.05 11.72 -12.25
C PRO A 151 -1.37 10.38 -11.85
N TYR A 152 -1.33 10.04 -10.56
CA TYR A 152 -0.59 8.88 -10.06
C TYR A 152 -1.41 8.07 -9.04
N ARG A 153 -2.52 7.48 -9.50
CA ARG A 153 -3.16 6.34 -8.81
C ARG A 153 -3.17 5.14 -9.74
N LEU A 154 -2.45 4.08 -9.37
CA LEU A 154 -2.67 2.76 -9.96
C LEU A 154 -4.09 2.33 -9.55
N GLY A 155 -5.00 2.38 -10.52
CA GLY A 155 -6.45 2.25 -10.33
C GLY A 155 -7.24 3.08 -11.33
N ASP A 156 -6.67 4.20 -11.81
CA ASP A 156 -7.32 5.06 -12.82
C ASP A 156 -7.36 4.43 -14.23
N TYR A 157 -6.67 3.30 -14.47
CA TYR A 157 -6.73 2.57 -15.75
C TYR A 157 -8.01 1.75 -15.94
N VAL A 158 -8.80 1.47 -14.89
CA VAL A 158 -10.02 0.68 -15.02
C VAL A 158 -11.24 1.55 -15.35
N LEU A 159 -11.18 2.85 -15.04
CA LEU A 159 -12.28 3.79 -15.33
C LEU A 159 -12.27 4.31 -16.78
N GLU A 160 -11.16 4.20 -17.52
CA GLU A 160 -11.07 4.64 -18.92
C GLU A 160 -11.51 3.59 -19.96
N GLN A 161 -11.85 2.36 -19.57
CA GLN A 161 -12.27 1.31 -20.51
C GLN A 161 -13.77 1.01 -20.58
N GLY A 162 -14.63 1.81 -19.92
CA GLY A 162 -16.07 1.77 -20.20
C GLY A 162 -16.77 0.42 -19.99
N LEU A 163 -16.33 -0.39 -19.02
CA LEU A 163 -16.91 -1.71 -18.72
C LEU A 163 -18.07 -1.68 -17.72
N PHE A 164 -18.81 -0.57 -17.65
CA PHE A 164 -20.16 -0.53 -17.08
C PHE A 164 -21.07 0.29 -17.98
N THR A 165 -21.74 -0.41 -18.90
CA THR A 165 -23.08 -0.10 -19.41
C THR A 165 -23.89 -1.39 -19.39
#